data_AF-M0ID40-F1
#
_entry.id   AF-M0ID40-F1
#
_cell.length_a   1.000
_cell.length_b   1.000
_cell.length_c   1.000
_cell.angle_alpha   90.00
_cell.angle_beta   90.00
_cell.angle_gamma   90.00
#
_symmetry.space_group_name_H-M   'P 1'
#
loop_
_entity.id
_entity.type
_entity.pdbx_description
1 polymer ?
#
loop_
_entity_poly.entity_id
_entity_poly.type
_entity_poly.pdbx_seq_one_letter_code
_entity_poly.pdbx_strand_id
1 'polypeptide(L)'
;MTDAISRDEIRAALGRTTYDRFLVYVMGPYKSFNLNYVLSEEELAAIDIDDLPGPIRKLFAARDEVDDALALLRRVQGTLRADPGVNAFLAVDVDLSTDEVDAATQSLAFAAASNATVFVLPFLGHNFGVGEEAGSILERLSETHGDRIVFVHEATVTSEMIRAARARWDLRVETYDTEAELHKRIRLFVADVMNRELHGDLDRLD
;
A
#
# COMPACT_ATOMS: atom_id res chain seq x y z
N MET A 1 0.72 -26.23 5.14
CA MET A 1 1.54 -25.26 5.88
C MET A 1 2.12 -24.37 4.82
N THR A 2 1.48 -23.24 4.55
CA THR A 2 1.99 -22.24 3.60
C THR A 2 3.27 -21.71 4.22
N ASP A 3 4.42 -21.87 3.54
CA ASP A 3 5.66 -21.26 4.00
C ASP A 3 5.41 -19.76 4.12
N ALA A 4 5.44 -19.26 5.35
CA ALA A 4 5.13 -17.87 5.62
C ALA A 4 6.26 -17.03 5.02
N ILE A 5 5.92 -16.09 4.14
CA ILE A 5 6.87 -15.13 3.59
C ILE A 5 7.62 -14.48 4.75
N SER A 6 8.93 -14.72 4.82
CA SER A 6 9.75 -14.25 5.93
C SER A 6 10.25 -12.83 5.68
N ARG A 7 10.53 -12.13 6.78
CA ARG A 7 11.10 -10.78 6.78
C ARG A 7 12.47 -10.73 6.08
N ASP A 8 13.27 -11.79 6.22
CA ASP A 8 14.57 -11.90 5.54
C ASP A 8 14.42 -12.11 4.04
N GLU A 9 13.41 -12.86 3.58
CA GLU A 9 13.10 -13.00 2.14
C GLU A 9 12.67 -11.67 1.53
N ILE A 10 11.79 -10.92 2.21
CA ILE A 10 11.41 -9.56 1.78
C ILE A 10 12.66 -8.70 1.68
N ARG A 11 13.50 -8.66 2.73
CA ARG A 11 14.72 -7.86 2.71
C ARG A 11 15.68 -8.27 1.59
N ALA A 12 15.79 -9.57 1.30
CA ALA A 12 16.67 -10.09 0.25
C ALA A 12 16.20 -9.73 -1.16
N ALA A 13 14.88 -9.65 -1.39
CA ALA A 13 14.31 -9.17 -2.65
C ALA A 13 14.56 -7.67 -2.86
N LEU A 14 14.77 -6.92 -1.78
CA LEU A 14 14.93 -5.47 -1.82
C LEU A 14 16.40 -5.04 -1.90
N GLY A 15 16.64 -3.90 -2.57
CA GLY A 15 17.96 -3.25 -2.57
C GLY A 15 18.33 -2.66 -1.20
N ARG A 16 19.61 -2.35 -1.01
CA ARG A 16 20.13 -1.78 0.26
C ARG A 16 19.70 -0.33 0.47
N THR A 17 19.47 0.04 1.72
CA THR A 17 19.26 1.42 2.20
C THR A 17 20.03 1.65 3.51
N THR A 18 20.01 2.87 4.05
CA THR A 18 20.66 3.20 5.33
C THR A 18 20.12 2.37 6.49
N TYR A 19 18.80 2.17 6.54
CA TYR A 19 18.08 1.38 7.52
C TYR A 19 17.42 0.19 6.83
N ASP A 20 18.23 -0.70 6.26
CA ASP A 20 17.79 -1.82 5.40
C ASP A 20 16.89 -2.84 6.10
N ARG A 21 17.02 -2.97 7.43
CA ARG A 21 16.15 -3.77 8.29
C ARG A 21 14.83 -3.10 8.64
N PHE A 22 14.71 -1.77 8.50
CA PHE A 22 13.47 -1.08 8.79
C PHE A 22 12.57 -1.13 7.56
N LEU A 23 11.70 -2.15 7.51
CA LEU A 23 10.80 -2.40 6.39
C LEU A 23 9.57 -1.51 6.50
N VAL A 24 9.25 -0.81 5.40
CA VAL A 24 8.02 -0.01 5.27
C VAL A 24 7.21 -0.53 4.09
N TYR A 25 6.09 -1.19 4.38
CA TYR A 25 5.18 -1.62 3.34
C TYR A 25 4.29 -0.45 2.92
N VAL A 26 4.45 0.01 1.68
CA VAL A 26 3.63 1.08 1.10
C VAL A 26 2.55 0.42 0.24
N MET A 27 1.31 0.61 0.63
CA MET A 27 0.15 0.00 0.01
C MET A 27 -0.76 1.08 -0.58
N GLY A 28 -1.42 0.77 -1.69
CA GLY A 28 -2.34 1.67 -2.36
C GLY A 28 -2.97 1.00 -3.58
N PRO A 29 -3.77 1.72 -4.37
CA PRO A 29 -4.41 1.16 -5.54
C PRO A 29 -3.39 1.04 -6.68
N TYR A 30 -2.64 -0.06 -6.73
CA TYR A 30 -1.70 -0.35 -7.84
C TYR A 30 -2.03 -1.62 -8.63
N LYS A 31 -3.09 -2.35 -8.22
CA LYS A 31 -3.72 -3.34 -9.10
C LYS A 31 -4.92 -2.65 -9.74
N SER A 32 -4.76 -2.24 -10.99
CA SER A 32 -5.91 -1.97 -11.85
C SER A 32 -6.77 -3.23 -11.86
N PHE A 33 -8.06 -3.08 -12.13
CA PHE A 33 -8.85 -4.20 -12.62
C PHE A 33 -8.08 -4.75 -13.83
N ASN A 34 -7.33 -5.84 -13.64
CA ASN A 34 -6.33 -6.24 -14.61
C ASN A 34 -7.06 -6.88 -15.78
N LEU A 35 -7.38 -6.07 -16.79
CA LEU A 35 -8.01 -6.55 -18.02
C LEU A 35 -7.09 -7.55 -18.75
N ASN A 36 -5.81 -7.70 -18.37
CA ASN A 36 -4.92 -8.74 -18.91
C ASN A 36 -5.36 -10.17 -18.54
N TYR A 37 -6.31 -10.33 -17.61
CA TYR A 37 -6.99 -11.61 -17.40
C TYR A 37 -8.03 -11.93 -18.49
N VAL A 38 -8.36 -10.96 -19.36
CA VAL A 38 -9.43 -11.04 -20.37
C VAL A 38 -8.95 -10.63 -21.77
N LEU A 39 -7.97 -9.72 -21.87
CA LEU A 39 -7.48 -9.09 -23.10
C LEU A 39 -5.96 -8.90 -23.05
N SER A 40 -5.23 -9.30 -24.08
CA SER A 40 -3.79 -9.07 -24.22
C SER A 40 -3.43 -7.57 -24.33
N GLU A 41 -2.16 -7.20 -24.10
CA GLU A 41 -1.68 -5.80 -24.23
C GLU A 41 -1.93 -5.23 -25.64
N GLU A 42 -1.85 -6.08 -26.67
CA GLU A 42 -2.14 -5.72 -28.06
C GLU A 42 -3.63 -5.42 -28.29
N GLU A 43 -4.52 -6.20 -27.67
CA GLU A 43 -5.97 -5.98 -27.72
C GLU A 43 -6.35 -4.71 -26.93
N LEU A 44 -5.67 -4.45 -25.82
CA LEU A 44 -5.86 -3.25 -25.01
C LEU A 44 -5.47 -1.97 -25.77
N ALA A 45 -4.38 -2.02 -26.53
CA ALA A 45 -3.89 -0.90 -27.33
C ALA A 45 -4.77 -0.60 -28.57
N ALA A 46 -5.59 -1.56 -29.00
CA ALA A 46 -6.47 -1.43 -30.16
C ALA A 46 -7.85 -0.85 -29.84
N ILE A 47 -8.19 -0.65 -28.56
CA ILE A 47 -9.50 -0.15 -28.13
C ILE A 47 -9.54 1.37 -28.17
N ASP A 48 -10.46 1.93 -28.95
CA ASP A 48 -10.83 3.34 -28.85
C ASP A 48 -11.76 3.54 -27.63
N ILE A 49 -11.24 4.21 -26.60
CA ILE A 49 -11.94 4.46 -25.34
C ILE A 49 -13.22 5.28 -25.57
N ASP A 50 -13.25 6.12 -26.61
CA ASP A 50 -14.37 7.01 -26.87
C ASP A 50 -15.61 6.28 -27.40
N ASP A 51 -15.41 5.09 -27.99
CA ASP A 51 -16.44 4.21 -28.53
C ASP A 51 -17.00 3.22 -27.48
N LEU A 52 -16.44 3.20 -26.26
CA LEU A 52 -16.88 2.27 -25.21
C LEU A 52 -18.17 2.74 -24.50
N PRO A 53 -19.07 1.80 -24.13
CA PRO A 53 -20.22 2.09 -23.27
C PRO A 53 -19.79 2.75 -21.95
N GLY A 54 -20.56 3.72 -21.45
CA GLY A 54 -20.19 4.55 -20.28
C GLY A 54 -19.62 3.82 -19.05
N PRO A 55 -20.17 2.69 -18.60
CA PRO A 55 -19.58 1.90 -17.51
C PRO A 55 -18.20 1.31 -17.84
N ILE A 56 -18.00 0.89 -19.09
CA ILE A 56 -16.73 0.32 -19.59
C ILE A 56 -15.72 1.45 -19.81
N ARG A 57 -16.13 2.58 -20.37
CA ARG A 57 -15.29 3.78 -20.52
C ARG A 57 -14.73 4.27 -19.18
N LYS A 58 -15.53 4.22 -18.11
CA LYS A 58 -15.07 4.50 -16.74
C LYS A 58 -14.01 3.53 -16.23
N LEU A 59 -14.07 2.25 -16.63
CA LEU A 59 -13.03 1.26 -16.28
C LEU A 59 -11.69 1.56 -16.99
N PHE A 60 -11.72 2.13 -18.19
CA PHE A 60 -10.51 2.55 -18.90
C PHE A 60 -9.95 3.87 -18.37
N ALA A 61 -10.79 4.85 -18.00
CA ALA A 61 -10.35 6.03 -17.26
C ALA A 61 -9.68 5.64 -15.91
N ALA A 62 -10.19 4.58 -15.27
CA ALA A 62 -9.57 4.02 -14.07
C ALA A 62 -8.18 3.40 -14.31
N ARG A 63 -7.78 3.07 -15.56
CA ARG A 63 -6.41 2.61 -15.84
C ARG A 63 -5.40 3.74 -15.73
N ASP A 64 -5.68 4.88 -16.35
CA ASP A 64 -4.82 6.06 -16.25
C ASP A 64 -4.72 6.52 -14.78
N GLU A 65 -5.84 6.49 -14.05
CA GLU A 65 -5.86 6.77 -12.61
C GLU A 65 -4.99 5.77 -11.80
N VAL A 66 -4.98 4.48 -12.16
CA VAL A 66 -4.13 3.47 -11.50
C VAL A 66 -2.66 3.67 -11.81
N ASP A 67 -2.31 4.02 -13.05
CA ASP A 67 -0.93 4.28 -13.43
C ASP A 67 -0.41 5.52 -12.69
N ASP A 68 -1.24 6.55 -12.55
CA ASP A 68 -0.94 7.73 -11.73
C ASP A 68 -0.81 7.39 -10.24
N ALA A 69 -1.67 6.51 -9.71
CA ALA A 69 -1.56 6.01 -8.35
C ALA A 69 -0.25 5.24 -8.13
N LEU A 70 0.07 4.28 -9.00
CA LEU A 70 1.33 3.54 -8.90
C LEU A 70 2.53 4.49 -9.01
N ALA A 71 2.49 5.45 -9.93
CA ALA A 71 3.55 6.46 -10.05
C ALA A 71 3.71 7.28 -8.76
N LEU A 72 2.60 7.66 -8.10
CA LEU A 72 2.63 8.32 -6.80
C LEU A 72 3.26 7.41 -5.72
N LEU A 73 2.84 6.15 -5.64
CA LEU A 73 3.38 5.19 -4.68
C LEU A 73 4.88 4.96 -4.88
N ARG A 74 5.34 4.90 -6.14
CA ARG A 74 6.77 4.82 -6.49
C ARG A 74 7.54 6.05 -6.03
N ARG A 75 6.96 7.25 -6.14
CA ARG A 75 7.56 8.47 -5.59
C ARG A 75 7.62 8.43 -4.07
N VAL A 76 6.54 8.01 -3.40
CA VAL A 76 6.51 7.84 -1.93
C VAL A 76 7.59 6.86 -1.47
N GLN A 77 7.65 5.69 -2.10
CA GLN A 77 8.68 4.69 -1.87
C GLN A 77 10.08 5.28 -2.05
N GLY A 78 10.34 5.91 -3.19
CA GLY A 78 11.63 6.51 -3.52
C GLY A 78 12.06 7.55 -2.49
N THR A 79 11.14 8.43 -2.08
CA THR A 79 11.40 9.44 -1.04
C THR A 79 11.80 8.78 0.27
N LEU A 80 11.05 7.79 0.77
CA LEU A 80 11.37 7.11 2.04
C LEU A 80 12.70 6.37 2.01
N ARG A 81 13.03 5.76 0.86
CA ARG A 81 14.32 5.09 0.62
C ARG A 81 15.50 6.05 0.52
N ALA A 82 15.25 7.30 0.16
CA ALA A 82 16.27 8.35 0.10
C ALA A 82 16.43 9.10 1.44
N ASP A 83 15.32 9.48 2.06
CA ASP A 83 15.21 10.17 3.35
C ASP A 83 13.90 9.76 4.03
N PRO A 84 13.94 8.96 5.12
CA PRO A 84 15.08 8.77 6.02
C PRO A 84 16.07 7.66 5.62
N GLY A 85 15.83 6.92 4.53
CA GLY A 85 16.68 5.79 4.14
C GLY A 85 16.17 4.43 4.64
N VAL A 86 14.88 4.32 4.92
CA VAL A 86 14.22 3.05 5.28
C VAL A 86 13.98 2.17 4.06
N ASN A 87 13.81 0.88 4.27
CA ASN A 87 13.59 -0.07 3.19
C ASN A 87 12.10 -0.12 2.81
N ALA A 88 11.64 0.94 2.14
CA ALA A 88 10.25 1.02 1.67
C ALA A 88 10.04 0.18 0.40
N PHE A 89 8.90 -0.51 0.32
CA PHE A 89 8.56 -1.41 -0.80
C PHE A 89 7.07 -1.45 -1.11
N LEU A 90 6.75 -1.80 -2.36
CA LEU A 90 5.41 -2.18 -2.83
C LEU A 90 5.35 -3.70 -2.98
N ALA A 91 4.14 -4.30 -2.97
CA ALA A 91 4.03 -5.76 -3.16
C ALA A 91 4.67 -6.24 -4.47
N VAL A 92 4.55 -5.44 -5.53
CA VAL A 92 5.13 -5.71 -6.85
C VAL A 92 6.66 -5.71 -6.88
N ASP A 93 7.33 -5.26 -5.82
CA ASP A 93 8.80 -5.31 -5.71
C ASP A 93 9.30 -6.64 -5.18
N VAL A 94 8.42 -7.39 -4.53
CA VAL A 94 8.73 -8.64 -3.89
C VAL A 94 8.22 -9.73 -4.83
N ASP A 95 9.09 -10.16 -5.73
CA ASP A 95 8.84 -11.20 -6.76
C ASP A 95 8.73 -12.59 -6.11
N LEU A 96 7.75 -12.75 -5.24
CA LEU A 96 7.34 -14.01 -4.64
C LEU A 96 6.10 -14.47 -5.39
N SER A 97 6.19 -15.64 -6.02
CA SER A 97 5.12 -16.18 -6.87
C SER A 97 3.77 -16.17 -6.14
N THR A 98 2.78 -15.54 -6.78
CA THR A 98 1.39 -15.49 -6.34
C THR A 98 0.61 -16.76 -6.67
N ASP A 99 1.23 -17.74 -7.35
CA ASP A 99 0.56 -18.97 -7.77
C ASP A 99 0.15 -19.86 -6.58
N GLU A 100 0.73 -19.63 -5.40
CA GLU A 100 0.48 -20.40 -4.19
C GLU A 100 -0.28 -19.62 -3.09
N VAL A 101 -0.43 -18.30 -3.21
CA VAL A 101 -0.99 -17.43 -2.16
C VAL A 101 -1.85 -16.30 -2.76
N ASP A 102 -3.08 -16.15 -2.28
CA ASP A 102 -3.96 -15.06 -2.70
C ASP A 102 -3.41 -13.68 -2.26
N ALA A 103 -3.83 -12.62 -2.96
CA ALA A 103 -3.31 -11.27 -2.75
C ALA A 103 -3.51 -10.74 -1.31
N ALA A 104 -4.62 -11.08 -0.65
CA ALA A 104 -4.89 -10.63 0.71
C ALA A 104 -3.99 -11.34 1.72
N THR A 105 -3.76 -12.64 1.55
CA THR A 105 -2.81 -13.39 2.38
C THR A 105 -1.37 -12.87 2.21
N GLN A 106 -0.96 -12.54 0.98
CA GLN A 106 0.35 -11.94 0.72
C GLN A 106 0.48 -10.56 1.37
N SER A 107 -0.48 -9.66 1.14
CA SER A 107 -0.50 -8.32 1.76
C SER A 107 -0.48 -8.38 3.29
N LEU A 108 -1.17 -9.37 3.88
CA LEU A 108 -1.11 -9.62 5.33
C LEU A 108 0.29 -10.04 5.80
N ALA A 109 0.96 -10.94 5.08
CA ALA A 109 2.31 -11.36 5.43
C ALA A 109 3.31 -10.20 5.34
N PHE A 110 3.21 -9.38 4.29
CA PHE A 110 4.02 -8.17 4.15
C PHE A 110 3.77 -7.15 5.27
N ALA A 111 2.50 -6.92 5.63
CA ALA A 111 2.15 -6.01 6.72
C ALA A 111 2.68 -6.52 8.07
N ALA A 112 2.51 -7.82 8.36
CA ALA A 112 3.00 -8.44 9.60
C ALA A 112 4.53 -8.44 9.70
N ALA A 113 5.23 -8.58 8.57
CA ALA A 113 6.69 -8.55 8.53
C ALA A 113 7.26 -7.12 8.55
N SER A 114 6.44 -6.07 8.42
CA SER A 114 6.92 -4.70 8.27
C SER A 114 6.90 -3.91 9.57
N ASN A 115 7.91 -3.06 9.78
CA ASN A 115 7.95 -2.16 10.94
C ASN A 115 6.81 -1.15 10.86
N ALA A 116 6.50 -0.68 9.66
CA ALA A 116 5.39 0.22 9.40
C ALA A 116 4.64 -0.19 8.12
N THR A 117 3.32 -0.08 8.15
CA THR A 117 2.45 -0.23 6.98
C THR A 117 1.71 1.07 6.71
N VAL A 118 1.79 1.55 5.47
CA VAL A 118 1.24 2.84 5.05
C VAL A 118 0.27 2.62 3.91
N PHE A 119 -1.01 2.89 4.14
CA PHE A 119 -2.04 2.88 3.10
C PHE A 119 -2.16 4.29 2.50
N VAL A 120 -1.87 4.45 1.23
CA VAL A 120 -2.00 5.71 0.48
C VAL A 120 -3.21 5.63 -0.43
N LEU A 121 -4.13 6.57 -0.26
CA LEU A 121 -5.42 6.61 -0.95
C LEU A 121 -5.56 7.92 -1.76
N PRO A 122 -5.07 7.95 -3.02
CA PRO A 122 -5.05 9.15 -3.86
C PRO A 122 -6.38 9.52 -4.50
N PHE A 123 -7.31 8.57 -4.68
CA PHE A 123 -8.68 8.84 -5.12
C PHE A 123 -9.60 7.69 -4.70
N LEU A 124 -10.90 7.94 -4.58
CA LEU A 124 -11.92 6.90 -4.32
C LEU A 124 -12.63 6.47 -5.60
N GLY A 125 -11.85 6.10 -6.60
CA GLY A 125 -12.33 5.45 -7.81
C GLY A 125 -12.42 3.95 -7.58
N HIS A 126 -13.47 3.46 -6.92
CA HIS A 126 -13.78 2.02 -6.87
C HIS A 126 -12.65 1.15 -6.25
N ASN A 127 -12.19 1.50 -5.06
CA ASN A 127 -11.13 0.82 -4.29
C ASN A 127 -11.53 -0.58 -3.73
N PHE A 128 -12.19 -1.43 -4.52
CA PHE A 128 -12.61 -2.76 -4.08
C PHE A 128 -11.42 -3.65 -3.67
N GLY A 129 -10.28 -3.58 -4.37
CA GLY A 129 -9.09 -4.37 -4.05
C GLY A 129 -8.38 -3.94 -2.76
N VAL A 130 -8.14 -2.64 -2.58
CA VAL A 130 -7.49 -2.11 -1.37
C VAL A 130 -8.38 -2.27 -0.13
N GLY A 131 -9.71 -2.16 -0.27
CA GLY A 131 -10.65 -2.31 0.84
C GLY A 131 -10.70 -3.72 1.42
N GLU A 132 -10.67 -4.75 0.58
CA GLU A 132 -10.69 -6.15 1.01
C GLU A 132 -9.36 -6.55 1.69
N GLU A 133 -8.23 -6.16 1.09
CA GLU A 133 -6.91 -6.41 1.66
C GLU A 133 -6.67 -5.60 2.95
N ALA A 134 -7.04 -4.32 2.97
CA ALA A 134 -6.98 -3.49 4.18
C ALA A 134 -7.86 -4.06 5.29
N GLY A 135 -9.08 -4.50 4.97
CA GLY A 135 -9.96 -5.18 5.93
C GLY A 135 -9.30 -6.42 6.54
N SER A 136 -8.72 -7.27 5.69
CA SER A 136 -8.02 -8.49 6.13
C SER A 136 -6.81 -8.21 7.03
N ILE A 137 -6.03 -7.18 6.69
CA ILE A 137 -4.90 -6.70 7.50
C ILE A 137 -5.40 -6.22 8.86
N LEU A 138 -6.42 -5.37 8.87
CA LEU A 138 -6.98 -4.80 10.10
C LEU A 138 -7.58 -5.85 11.00
N GLU A 139 -8.34 -6.81 10.46
CA GLU A 139 -8.91 -7.92 11.23
C GLU A 139 -7.86 -8.78 11.93
N ARG A 140 -6.66 -8.90 11.36
CA ARG A 140 -5.59 -9.76 11.88
C ARG A 140 -4.59 -9.00 12.75
N LEU A 141 -4.30 -7.75 12.40
CA LEU A 141 -3.15 -7.01 12.94
C LEU A 141 -3.54 -5.77 13.75
N SER A 142 -4.81 -5.36 13.83
CA SER A 142 -5.17 -4.14 14.57
C SER A 142 -4.73 -4.16 16.04
N GLU A 143 -4.80 -5.33 16.69
CA GLU A 143 -4.44 -5.47 18.11
C GLU A 143 -2.93 -5.48 18.35
N THR A 144 -2.14 -5.95 17.38
CA THR A 144 -0.70 -6.17 17.54
C THR A 144 0.16 -5.14 16.82
N HIS A 145 -0.36 -4.56 15.74
CA HIS A 145 0.33 -3.63 14.85
C HIS A 145 -0.46 -2.32 14.63
N GLY A 146 -1.52 -2.05 15.41
CA GLY A 146 -2.32 -0.83 15.23
C GLY A 146 -1.48 0.46 15.22
N ASP A 147 -0.51 0.55 16.14
CA ASP A 147 0.48 1.65 16.23
C ASP A 147 1.46 1.73 15.05
N ARG A 148 1.50 0.68 14.23
CA ARG A 148 2.39 0.50 13.07
C ARG A 148 1.64 0.66 11.76
N ILE A 149 0.36 1.02 11.79
CA ILE A 149 -0.49 1.16 10.60
C ILE A 149 -1.00 2.60 10.50
N VAL A 150 -0.86 3.22 9.32
CA VAL A 150 -1.46 4.52 9.02
C VAL A 150 -2.21 4.49 7.70
N PHE A 151 -3.35 5.17 7.65
CA PHE A 151 -4.08 5.47 6.43
C PHE A 151 -3.91 6.95 6.09
N VAL A 152 -3.46 7.24 4.86
CA VAL A 152 -3.22 8.60 4.38
C VAL A 152 -4.03 8.81 3.10
N HIS A 153 -5.05 9.65 3.17
CA HIS A 153 -5.99 9.85 2.06
C HIS A 153 -6.00 11.29 1.56
N GLU A 154 -6.25 11.49 0.26
CA GLU A 154 -6.38 12.84 -0.29
C GLU A 154 -7.60 13.56 0.31
N ALA A 155 -7.55 14.88 0.51
CA ALA A 155 -8.60 15.64 1.19
C ALA A 155 -9.95 15.61 0.47
N THR A 156 -9.92 15.48 -0.85
CA THR A 156 -11.09 15.29 -1.73
C THR A 156 -11.76 13.92 -1.51
N VAL A 157 -11.06 12.97 -0.87
CA VAL A 157 -11.49 11.59 -0.65
C VAL A 157 -12.28 11.52 0.65
N THR A 158 -13.61 11.51 0.53
CA THR A 158 -14.51 11.20 1.65
C THR A 158 -14.94 9.73 1.60
N SER A 159 -14.59 8.95 2.62
CA SER A 159 -14.92 7.52 2.68
C SER A 159 -15.69 7.14 3.95
N GLU A 160 -16.87 6.55 3.79
CA GLU A 160 -17.54 5.86 4.88
C GLU A 160 -16.73 4.66 5.39
N MET A 161 -15.91 4.03 4.52
CA MET A 161 -15.01 2.94 4.91
C MET A 161 -13.92 3.42 5.88
N ILE A 162 -13.26 4.55 5.60
CA ILE A 162 -12.25 5.12 6.50
C ILE A 162 -12.89 5.52 7.84
N ARG A 163 -14.10 6.10 7.80
CA ARG A 163 -14.86 6.45 9.02
C ARG A 163 -15.21 5.20 9.85
N ALA A 164 -15.74 4.16 9.20
CA ALA A 164 -16.09 2.90 9.85
C ALA A 164 -14.85 2.20 10.41
N ALA A 165 -13.74 2.20 9.67
CA ALA A 165 -12.50 1.59 10.09
C ALA A 165 -11.90 2.31 11.31
N ARG A 166 -11.89 3.64 11.30
CA ARG A 166 -11.48 4.45 12.46
C ARG A 166 -12.33 4.14 13.70
N ALA A 167 -13.64 4.02 13.55
CA ALA A 167 -14.54 3.72 14.66
C ALA A 167 -14.37 2.30 15.22
N ARG A 168 -14.02 1.33 14.36
CA ARG A 168 -13.91 -0.08 14.72
C ARG A 168 -12.54 -0.47 15.30
N TRP A 169 -11.46 0.11 14.79
CA TRP A 169 -10.09 -0.33 15.07
C TRP A 169 -9.17 0.77 15.64
N ASP A 170 -9.71 1.95 16.00
CA ASP A 170 -8.95 3.11 16.50
C ASP A 170 -7.75 3.50 15.61
N LEU A 171 -7.99 3.56 14.30
CA LEU A 171 -6.92 3.73 13.33
C LEU A 171 -6.38 5.15 13.27
N ARG A 172 -5.06 5.23 13.09
CA ARG A 172 -4.39 6.46 12.68
C ARG A 172 -4.76 6.76 11.23
N VAL A 173 -5.50 7.84 11.05
CA VAL A 173 -5.92 8.37 9.75
C VAL A 173 -5.40 9.78 9.61
N GLU A 174 -4.76 10.03 8.48
CA GLU A 174 -4.18 11.30 8.08
C GLU A 174 -4.76 11.72 6.73
N THR A 175 -4.91 13.02 6.50
CA THR A 175 -5.50 13.57 5.28
C THR A 175 -4.50 14.47 4.60
N TYR A 176 -4.34 14.47 3.27
CA TYR A 176 -3.41 15.39 2.57
C TYR A 176 -4.05 16.14 1.39
N ASP A 177 -3.58 17.36 1.15
CA ASP A 177 -4.02 18.19 0.01
C ASP A 177 -3.00 18.20 -1.14
N THR A 178 -1.73 17.90 -0.85
CA THR A 178 -0.65 17.90 -1.85
C THR A 178 0.30 16.73 -1.63
N GLU A 179 0.99 16.32 -2.69
CA GLU A 179 2.00 15.27 -2.61
C GLU A 179 3.12 15.60 -1.60
N ALA A 180 3.55 16.86 -1.49
CA ALA A 180 4.54 17.26 -0.50
C ALA A 180 4.06 17.02 0.94
N GLU A 181 2.77 17.22 1.17
CA GLU A 181 2.14 16.98 2.46
C GLU A 181 2.00 15.48 2.74
N LEU A 182 1.64 14.68 1.74
CA LEU A 182 1.65 13.22 1.80
C LEU A 182 3.01 12.69 2.26
N HIS A 183 4.09 13.08 1.56
CA HIS A 183 5.46 12.69 1.91
C HIS A 183 5.81 13.09 3.35
N LYS A 184 5.47 14.33 3.74
CA LYS A 184 5.74 14.82 5.10
C LYS A 184 5.03 13.97 6.15
N ARG A 185 3.74 13.66 5.96
CA ARG A 185 2.96 12.88 6.92
C ARG A 185 3.48 11.46 7.07
N ILE A 186 3.76 10.80 5.95
CA ILE A 186 4.30 9.44 5.97
C ILE A 186 5.68 9.43 6.63
N ARG A 187 6.55 10.40 6.32
CA ARG A 187 7.87 10.49 6.95
C ARG A 187 7.77 10.70 8.46
N LEU A 188 6.87 11.56 8.93
CA LEU A 188 6.65 11.77 10.36
C LEU A 188 6.15 10.50 11.06
N PHE A 189 5.22 9.77 10.42
CA PHE A 189 4.75 8.50 10.93
C PHE A 189 5.86 7.45 11.00
N VAL A 190 6.65 7.28 9.94
CA VAL A 190 7.78 6.35 9.92
C VAL A 190 8.80 6.70 11.00
N ALA A 191 9.14 7.98 11.15
CA ALA A 191 10.06 8.44 12.18
C ALA A 191 9.51 8.20 13.60
N ASP A 192 8.20 8.36 13.81
CA ASP A 192 7.53 8.06 15.08
C ASP A 192 7.64 6.57 15.43
N VAL A 193 7.31 5.67 14.49
CA VAL A 193 7.47 4.21 14.69
C VAL A 193 8.93 3.85 14.97
N MET A 194 9.88 4.37 14.18
CA MET A 194 11.32 4.17 14.41
C MET A 194 11.73 4.60 15.83
N ASN A 195 11.32 5.79 16.26
CA ASN A 195 11.66 6.29 17.59
C ASN A 195 11.04 5.45 18.70
N ARG A 196 9.78 5.00 18.54
CA ARG A 196 9.11 4.13 19.52
C ARG A 196 9.77 2.75 19.62
N GLU A 197 10.28 2.19 18.52
CA GLU A 197 11.07 0.94 18.57
C GLU A 197 12.46 1.10 19.18
N LEU A 198 13.08 2.27 19.02
CA LEU A 198 14.44 2.52 19.52
C LEU A 198 14.44 2.93 20.99
N HIS A 199 13.44 3.70 21.41
CA HIS A 199 13.45 4.44 22.67
C HIS A 199 12.12 4.45 23.42
N GLY A 200 11.05 3.93 22.81
CA GLY A 200 9.70 3.99 23.35
C GLY A 200 9.18 2.64 23.80
N ASP A 201 7.93 2.39 23.45
CA ASP A 201 7.07 1.33 23.93
C ASP A 201 6.77 0.25 22.88
N LEU A 202 7.31 0.38 21.66
CA LEU A 202 7.15 -0.64 20.62
C LEU A 202 8.29 -1.65 20.68
N ASP A 203 7.95 -2.93 20.72
CA ASP A 203 8.91 -4.01 20.58
C ASP A 203 9.56 -3.97 19.19
N ARG A 204 10.84 -4.29 19.08
CA ARG A 204 11.50 -4.40 17.78
C ARG A 204 11.01 -5.62 17.03
N LEU A 205 10.76 -5.46 15.72
CA LEU A 205 10.55 -6.59 14.81
C LEU A 205 11.92 -7.08 14.34
N ASP A 206 12.34 -8.23 14.86
CA ASP A 206 13.55 -8.94 14.44
C ASP A 206 13.34 -9.69 13.11
#